data_AF-A0A921UDD0-F1
#
_entry.id   AF-A0A921UDD0-F1
#
_cell.length_a   1.000
_cell.length_b   1.000
_cell.length_c   1.000
_cell.angle_alpha   90.00
_cell.angle_beta   90.00
_cell.angle_gamma   90.00
#
_symmetry.space_group_name_H-M   'P 1'
#
loop_
_entity.id
_entity.type
_entity.pdbx_description
1 polymer ?
#
loop_
_entity_poly.entity_id
_entity_poly.type
_entity_poly.pdbx_seq_one_letter_code
_entity_poly.pdbx_strand_id
1 'polypeptide(L)'
;MTAEEKILYKLKLARKKEERLVAALKKIEPEDPSEPTHDPEVLTPEEHFYFLKMGQKCKNYVPVGRRGIYQGVILNMHLHWKKHQTLQVIVKTFTPEEVKEIATELARLSGGIVLDIQDGNTIIMYRGKNYAQPPPEIMSPKVSLSRKKALDKSKYMEKLRALRRYIPRLEQELEDLHAQMKLAGEHKGQSVGKHIASISHDTNSVPARKEPCSSVHSKTVSDLLSGSVEGSKRLEDESSEVEDDSASESLSFSESEDLSDIFETESEEQEEDKKDHPLYLDRLDKFPSEKNDNEPDDFEEHLRKIASLSDKTDSPSKELKVSELDEIDKIFLRASSLLKKR
;
A
#
# COMPACT_ATOMS: atom_id res chain seq x y z
N MET A 1 32.11 6.79 24.29
CA MET A 1 31.03 7.58 23.66
C MET A 1 30.25 8.32 24.73
N THR A 2 30.21 9.64 24.64
CA THR A 2 29.39 10.50 25.51
C THR A 2 27.89 10.21 25.28
N ALA A 3 27.03 10.60 26.21
CA ALA A 3 25.58 10.39 26.07
C ALA A 3 25.02 11.11 24.83
N GLU A 4 25.52 12.32 24.55
CA GLU A 4 25.19 13.10 23.37
C GLU A 4 25.58 12.39 22.06
N GLU A 5 26.80 11.87 21.96
CA GLU A 5 27.27 11.12 20.78
C GLU A 5 26.37 9.91 20.49
N LYS A 6 25.87 9.24 21.53
CA LYS A 6 24.94 8.10 21.37
C LYS A 6 23.60 8.52 20.78
N ILE A 7 23.04 9.66 21.23
CA ILE A 7 21.76 10.17 20.71
C ILE A 7 21.94 10.63 19.26
N LEU A 8 23.00 11.38 18.97
CA LEU A 8 23.34 11.81 17.60
C LEU A 8 23.53 10.62 16.65
N TYR A 9 24.18 9.55 17.11
CA TYR A 9 24.33 8.32 16.33
C TYR A 9 22.98 7.66 16.02
N LYS A 10 22.11 7.51 17.02
CA LYS A 10 20.75 6.96 16.83
C LYS A 10 19.92 7.82 15.87
N LEU A 11 20.02 9.13 15.97
CA LEU A 11 19.32 10.09 15.13
C LEU A 11 19.78 9.99 13.66
N LYS A 12 21.09 9.97 13.41
CA LYS A 12 21.65 9.72 12.06
C LYS A 12 21.17 8.39 11.49
N LEU A 13 21.17 7.33 12.30
CA LEU A 13 20.69 6.01 11.88
C LEU A 13 19.18 6.02 11.56
N ALA A 14 18.38 6.71 12.36
CA ALA A 14 16.94 6.84 12.16
C ALA A 14 16.61 7.60 10.87
N ARG A 15 17.27 8.74 10.62
CA ARG A 15 17.11 9.53 9.37
C ARG A 15 17.52 8.72 8.14
N LYS A 16 18.65 8.02 8.20
CA LYS A 16 19.08 7.12 7.09
C LYS A 16 18.08 5.99 6.83
N LYS A 17 17.42 5.46 7.88
CA LYS A 17 16.35 4.46 7.72
C LYS A 17 15.10 5.07 7.10
N GLU A 18 14.73 6.29 7.50
CA GLU A 18 13.59 7.02 6.92
C GLU A 18 13.79 7.25 5.43
N GLU A 19 14.94 7.79 5.02
CA GLU A 19 15.29 8.03 3.62
C GLU A 19 15.19 6.74 2.77
N ARG A 20 15.71 5.63 3.28
CA ARG A 20 15.62 4.32 2.63
C ARG A 20 14.18 3.85 2.45
N LEU A 21 13.33 4.04 3.46
CA LEU A 21 11.92 3.66 3.39
C LEU A 21 11.15 4.54 2.41
N VAL A 22 11.41 5.85 2.41
CA VAL A 22 10.82 6.79 1.45
C VAL A 22 11.24 6.43 0.02
N ALA A 23 12.51 6.12 -0.20
CA ALA A 23 12.99 5.68 -1.51
C ALA A 23 12.32 4.36 -1.97
N ALA A 24 12.17 3.39 -1.05
CA ALA A 24 11.47 2.14 -1.36
C ALA A 24 9.98 2.34 -1.69
N LEU A 25 9.32 3.29 -1.01
CA LEU A 25 7.93 3.65 -1.28
C LEU A 25 7.77 4.31 -2.64
N LYS A 26 8.63 5.27 -2.99
CA LYS A 26 8.64 5.90 -4.32
C LYS A 26 8.83 4.89 -5.45
N LYS A 27 9.59 3.82 -5.24
CA LYS A 27 9.77 2.73 -6.22
C LYS A 27 8.53 1.85 -6.40
N ILE A 28 7.71 1.72 -5.36
CA ILE A 28 6.51 0.87 -5.38
C ILE A 28 5.31 1.62 -5.92
N GLU A 29 5.20 2.89 -5.58
CA GLU A 29 4.16 3.77 -6.07
C GLU A 29 4.32 3.94 -7.59
N PRO A 30 3.30 3.57 -8.38
CA PRO A 30 3.34 3.75 -9.82
C PRO A 30 3.35 5.25 -10.11
N GLU A 31 4.29 5.67 -10.94
CA GLU A 31 4.49 7.05 -11.35
C GLU A 31 3.45 7.39 -12.42
N ASP A 32 2.24 7.75 -11.98
CA ASP A 32 1.16 8.09 -12.89
C ASP A 32 0.75 9.55 -12.75
N PRO A 33 1.18 10.42 -13.69
CA PRO A 33 0.75 11.82 -13.79
C PRO A 33 -0.64 11.97 -14.42
N SER A 34 -1.39 10.88 -14.64
CA SER A 34 -2.71 10.95 -15.27
C SER A 34 -3.70 11.64 -14.34
N GLU A 35 -4.12 12.84 -14.75
CA GLU A 35 -5.35 13.47 -14.26
C GLU A 35 -6.51 12.46 -14.35
N PRO A 36 -7.47 12.49 -13.41
CA PRO A 36 -8.64 11.63 -13.48
C PRO A 36 -9.38 11.93 -14.77
N THR A 37 -9.31 11.01 -15.74
CA THR A 37 -10.00 11.10 -17.04
C THR A 37 -11.52 11.08 -16.91
N HIS A 38 -12.05 10.92 -15.69
CA HIS A 38 -13.48 10.89 -15.47
C HIS A 38 -14.01 12.33 -15.36
N ASP A 39 -14.77 12.74 -16.37
CA ASP A 39 -15.68 13.87 -16.25
C ASP A 39 -16.52 13.65 -14.97
N PRO A 40 -16.42 14.52 -13.95
CA PRO A 40 -17.34 14.45 -12.84
C PRO A 40 -18.71 14.76 -13.43
N GLU A 41 -19.49 13.72 -13.72
CA GLU A 41 -20.92 13.87 -13.93
C GLU A 41 -21.42 14.69 -12.74
N VAL A 42 -21.79 15.95 -12.98
CA VAL A 42 -22.24 16.84 -11.91
C VAL A 42 -23.56 16.26 -11.44
N LEU A 43 -23.52 15.46 -10.37
CA LEU A 43 -24.73 14.97 -9.72
C LEU A 43 -25.50 16.18 -9.24
N THR A 44 -26.78 16.23 -9.59
CA THR A 44 -27.67 17.21 -8.98
C THR A 44 -27.74 16.94 -7.46
N PRO A 45 -27.96 17.97 -6.62
CA PRO A 45 -28.06 17.76 -5.17
C PRO A 45 -29.14 16.74 -4.78
N GLU A 46 -30.22 16.67 -5.55
CA GLU A 46 -31.31 15.72 -5.37
C GLU A 46 -30.87 14.28 -5.65
N GLU A 47 -30.15 14.07 -6.76
CA GLU A 47 -29.58 12.77 -7.11
C GLU A 47 -28.53 12.33 -6.09
N HIS A 48 -27.64 13.25 -5.67
CA HIS A 48 -26.64 12.99 -4.64
C HIS A 48 -27.30 12.49 -3.35
N PHE A 49 -28.32 13.20 -2.86
CA PHE A 49 -29.06 12.78 -1.67
C PHE A 49 -29.77 11.43 -1.84
N TYR A 50 -30.36 11.18 -3.01
CA TYR A 50 -31.00 9.90 -3.33
C TYR A 50 -30.01 8.74 -3.28
N PHE A 51 -28.87 8.87 -3.96
CA PHE A 51 -27.83 7.84 -3.98
C PHE A 51 -27.16 7.67 -2.63
N LEU A 52 -26.97 8.75 -1.88
CA LEU A 52 -26.45 8.70 -0.53
C LEU A 52 -27.36 7.87 0.38
N LYS A 53 -28.67 8.16 0.39
CA LYS A 53 -29.65 7.41 1.18
C LYS A 53 -29.76 5.95 0.76
N MET A 54 -29.63 5.66 -0.54
CA MET A 54 -29.59 4.30 -1.05
C MET A 54 -28.31 3.57 -0.63
N GLY A 55 -27.16 4.24 -0.71
CA GLY A 55 -25.86 3.72 -0.31
C GLY A 55 -25.78 3.43 1.19
N GLN A 56 -26.36 4.29 2.03
CA GLN A 56 -26.44 4.07 3.48
C GLN A 56 -27.26 2.82 3.86
N LYS A 57 -28.33 2.54 3.09
CA LYS A 57 -29.18 1.36 3.31
C LYS A 57 -28.63 0.09 2.67
N CYS A 58 -27.61 0.19 1.82
CA CYS A 58 -27.11 -0.96 1.10
C CYS A 58 -26.32 -1.89 2.04
N LYS A 59 -26.41 -3.21 1.79
CA LYS A 59 -25.68 -4.23 2.55
C LYS A 59 -24.40 -4.68 1.84
N ASN A 60 -24.12 -4.11 0.66
CA ASN A 60 -22.98 -4.49 -0.17
C ASN A 60 -21.78 -3.67 0.26
N TYR A 61 -20.77 -4.34 0.81
CA TYR A 61 -19.57 -3.68 1.27
C TYR A 61 -18.30 -4.36 0.77
N VAL A 62 -17.28 -3.54 0.56
CA VAL A 62 -15.93 -3.97 0.21
C VAL A 62 -15.01 -3.68 1.40
N PRO A 63 -14.49 -4.71 2.09
CA PRO A 63 -13.60 -4.50 3.22
C PRO A 63 -12.19 -4.13 2.75
N VAL A 64 -11.65 -3.05 3.29
CA VAL A 64 -10.25 -2.63 3.11
C VAL A 64 -9.51 -2.79 4.43
N GLY A 65 -8.56 -3.73 4.44
CA GLY A 65 -7.70 -4.02 5.60
C GLY A 65 -6.32 -3.37 5.48
N ARG A 66 -5.35 -3.90 6.24
CA ARG A 66 -3.96 -3.38 6.32
C ARG A 66 -3.30 -3.10 4.96
N ARG A 67 -3.61 -3.89 3.92
CA ARG A 67 -3.00 -3.74 2.58
C ARG A 67 -3.43 -2.46 1.86
N GLY A 68 -4.51 -1.80 2.29
CA GLY A 68 -5.07 -0.66 1.58
C GLY A 68 -5.67 -1.07 0.23
N ILE A 69 -5.59 -0.14 -0.73
CA ILE A 69 -6.12 -0.31 -2.08
C ILE A 69 -5.13 -1.13 -2.91
N TYR A 70 -5.66 -2.13 -3.61
CA TYR A 70 -4.93 -2.91 -4.59
C TYR A 70 -5.91 -3.38 -5.66
N GLN A 71 -5.39 -3.93 -6.75
CA GLN A 71 -6.16 -4.38 -7.90
C GLN A 71 -7.43 -5.20 -7.56
N GLY A 72 -7.34 -6.10 -6.58
CA GLY A 72 -8.48 -6.93 -6.17
C GLY A 72 -9.59 -6.18 -5.44
N VAL A 73 -9.29 -5.04 -4.79
CA VAL A 73 -10.32 -4.19 -4.16
C VAL A 73 -11.16 -3.52 -5.25
N ILE A 74 -10.50 -2.95 -6.26
CA ILE A 74 -11.15 -2.29 -7.39
C ILE A 74 -11.98 -3.29 -8.19
N LEU A 75 -11.43 -4.48 -8.46
CA LEU A 75 -12.16 -5.58 -9.08
C LEU A 75 -13.43 -5.95 -8.29
N ASN A 76 -13.32 -6.05 -6.97
CA ASN A 76 -14.47 -6.37 -6.11
C ASN A 76 -15.53 -5.27 -6.15
N MET A 77 -15.12 -3.99 -6.21
CA MET A 77 -16.04 -2.86 -6.39
C MET A 77 -16.81 -2.96 -7.71
N HIS A 78 -16.12 -3.21 -8.82
CA HIS A 78 -16.76 -3.38 -10.13
C HIS A 78 -17.72 -4.58 -10.17
N LEU A 79 -17.40 -5.65 -9.43
CA LEU A 79 -18.28 -6.81 -9.31
C LEU A 79 -19.60 -6.46 -8.60
N HIS A 80 -19.54 -5.67 -7.52
CA HIS A 80 -20.76 -5.14 -6.88
C HIS A 80 -21.51 -4.19 -7.80
N TRP A 81 -20.80 -3.34 -8.55
CA TRP A 81 -21.40 -2.38 -9.46
C TRP A 81 -22.10 -2.99 -10.67
N LYS A 82 -21.84 -4.27 -10.98
CA LYS A 82 -22.59 -5.02 -11.99
C LYS A 82 -24.08 -5.14 -11.65
N LYS A 83 -24.41 -5.30 -10.36
CA LYS A 83 -25.79 -5.52 -9.88
C LYS A 83 -26.35 -4.35 -9.10
N HIS A 84 -25.49 -3.52 -8.52
CA HIS A 84 -25.88 -2.45 -7.61
C HIS A 84 -25.28 -1.12 -8.07
N GLN A 85 -25.98 -0.02 -7.83
CA GLN A 85 -25.49 1.29 -8.24
C GLN A 85 -24.53 1.90 -7.22
N THR A 86 -24.70 1.55 -5.94
CA THR A 86 -23.94 2.06 -4.81
C THR A 86 -23.29 0.92 -4.02
N LEU A 87 -22.13 1.19 -3.42
CA LEU A 87 -21.45 0.28 -2.51
C LEU A 87 -20.86 1.04 -1.31
N GLN A 88 -20.60 0.32 -0.22
CA GLN A 88 -19.86 0.83 0.93
C GLN A 88 -18.44 0.26 0.93
N VAL A 89 -17.44 1.07 1.24
CA VAL A 89 -16.06 0.61 1.46
C VAL A 89 -15.75 0.81 2.94
N ILE A 90 -15.52 -0.29 3.66
CA ILE A 90 -15.26 -0.24 5.11
C ILE A 90 -13.77 -0.35 5.35
N VAL A 91 -13.17 0.69 5.95
CA VAL A 91 -11.73 0.81 6.16
C VAL A 91 -11.41 0.65 7.66
N LYS A 92 -10.69 -0.40 8.05
CA LYS A 92 -10.49 -0.73 9.49
C LYS A 92 -9.20 -0.18 10.13
N THR A 93 -8.14 0.01 9.36
CA THR A 93 -6.77 0.18 9.90
C THR A 93 -6.16 1.57 9.72
N PHE A 94 -6.90 2.49 9.11
CA PHE A 94 -6.37 3.79 8.68
C PHE A 94 -6.97 4.93 9.50
N THR A 95 -6.22 6.03 9.59
CA THR A 95 -6.68 7.28 10.20
C THR A 95 -7.73 7.96 9.30
N PRO A 96 -8.61 8.82 9.83
CA PRO A 96 -9.63 9.49 9.02
C PRO A 96 -9.04 10.38 7.91
N GLU A 97 -7.83 10.90 8.11
CA GLU A 97 -7.10 11.64 7.06
C GLU A 97 -6.68 10.71 5.91
N GLU A 98 -6.07 9.56 6.24
CA GLU A 98 -5.72 8.54 5.26
C GLU A 98 -6.97 7.95 4.56
N VAL A 99 -8.12 7.88 5.24
CA VAL A 99 -9.39 7.44 4.62
C VAL A 99 -9.84 8.41 3.52
N LYS A 100 -9.60 9.72 3.69
CA LYS A 100 -9.88 10.71 2.64
C LYS A 100 -8.95 10.51 1.44
N GLU A 101 -7.66 10.28 1.68
CA GLU A 101 -6.70 9.97 0.61
C GLU A 101 -7.09 8.69 -0.13
N ILE A 102 -7.47 7.64 0.60
CA ILE A 102 -7.99 6.38 0.06
C ILE A 102 -9.26 6.63 -0.76
N ALA A 103 -10.18 7.48 -0.30
CA ALA A 103 -11.39 7.81 -1.05
C ALA A 103 -11.06 8.49 -2.39
N THR A 104 -10.13 9.44 -2.40
CA THR A 104 -9.64 10.10 -3.62
C THR A 104 -8.95 9.11 -4.56
N GLU A 105 -8.09 8.23 -4.03
CA GLU A 105 -7.39 7.22 -4.82
C GLU A 105 -8.38 6.19 -5.40
N LEU A 106 -9.38 5.76 -4.62
CA LEU A 106 -10.45 4.89 -5.09
C LEU A 106 -11.26 5.54 -6.19
N ALA A 107 -11.66 6.80 -6.06
CA ALA A 107 -12.38 7.53 -7.10
C ALA A 107 -11.57 7.57 -8.40
N ARG A 108 -10.27 7.89 -8.29
CA ARG A 108 -9.35 7.94 -9.43
C ARG A 108 -9.18 6.58 -10.10
N LEU A 109 -8.95 5.52 -9.34
CA LEU A 109 -8.64 4.18 -9.88
C LEU A 109 -9.86 3.44 -10.40
N SER A 110 -11.03 3.62 -9.77
CA SER A 110 -12.26 2.92 -10.14
C SER A 110 -13.16 3.72 -11.08
N GLY A 111 -12.92 5.03 -11.22
CA GLY A 111 -13.81 5.96 -11.92
C GLY A 111 -15.14 6.20 -11.19
N GLY A 112 -15.30 5.70 -9.97
CA GLY A 112 -16.49 5.92 -9.16
C GLY A 112 -16.50 7.30 -8.48
N ILE A 113 -17.70 7.75 -8.12
CA ILE A 113 -17.95 9.01 -7.44
C ILE A 113 -18.09 8.75 -5.94
N VAL A 114 -17.33 9.49 -5.12
CA VAL A 114 -17.46 9.47 -3.67
C VAL A 114 -18.66 10.33 -3.28
N LEU A 115 -19.66 9.73 -2.63
CA LEU A 115 -20.85 10.45 -2.19
C LEU A 115 -20.63 11.07 -0.80
N ASP A 116 -20.11 10.29 0.14
CA ASP A 116 -19.92 10.68 1.53
C ASP A 116 -18.91 9.77 2.24
N ILE A 117 -18.29 10.30 3.30
CA ILE A 117 -17.38 9.58 4.19
C ILE A 117 -17.96 9.65 5.60
N GLN A 118 -18.47 8.53 6.09
CA GLN A 118 -19.12 8.43 7.40
C GLN A 118 -18.12 8.25 8.54
N ASP A 119 -18.54 8.63 9.76
CA ASP A 119 -17.77 8.63 11.02
C ASP A 119 -17.30 7.25 11.54
N GLY A 120 -17.37 6.20 10.71
CA GLY A 120 -16.87 4.86 10.98
C GLY A 120 -15.86 4.39 9.94
N ASN A 121 -15.11 5.31 9.33
CA ASN A 121 -14.18 5.02 8.22
C ASN A 121 -14.86 4.27 7.06
N THR A 122 -16.12 4.61 6.79
CA THR A 122 -16.93 3.99 5.75
C THR A 122 -17.15 4.98 4.62
N ILE A 123 -16.69 4.63 3.42
CA ILE A 123 -16.80 5.47 2.22
C ILE A 123 -17.98 4.96 1.41
N ILE A 124 -18.92 5.83 1.06
CA ILE A 124 -20.04 5.48 0.20
C ILE A 124 -19.71 5.91 -1.22
N MET A 125 -19.68 4.94 -2.13
CA MET A 125 -19.30 5.16 -3.53
C MET A 125 -20.43 4.82 -4.48
N TYR A 126 -20.55 5.64 -5.52
CA TYR A 126 -21.47 5.49 -6.64
C TYR A 126 -20.68 5.22 -7.93
N ARG A 127 -21.20 4.34 -8.79
CA ARG A 127 -20.49 3.93 -10.00
C ARG A 127 -20.51 4.93 -11.17
N GLY A 128 -21.43 5.90 -11.16
CA GLY A 128 -21.73 6.79 -12.30
C GLY A 128 -22.96 6.35 -13.12
N LYS A 129 -23.60 7.29 -13.83
CA LYS A 129 -24.78 6.99 -14.67
C LYS A 129 -24.37 6.18 -15.90
N ASN A 130 -23.22 6.50 -16.48
CA ASN A 130 -22.67 5.87 -17.68
C ASN A 130 -21.80 4.63 -17.39
N TYR A 131 -22.04 3.93 -16.28
CA TYR A 131 -21.30 2.73 -15.97
C TYR A 131 -21.63 1.60 -16.96
N ALA A 132 -20.74 1.39 -17.93
CA ALA A 132 -20.66 0.16 -18.70
C ALA A 132 -19.76 -0.83 -17.94
N GLN A 133 -20.06 -2.13 -18.01
CA GLN A 133 -19.15 -3.14 -17.45
C GLN A 133 -17.78 -2.92 -18.11
N PRO A 134 -16.75 -2.52 -17.35
CA PRO A 134 -15.50 -2.15 -17.97
C PRO A 134 -14.87 -3.37 -18.63
N PRO A 135 -14.15 -3.21 -19.75
CA PRO A 135 -13.23 -4.23 -20.24
C PRO A 135 -12.28 -4.67 -19.10
N PRO A 136 -11.73 -5.89 -19.16
CA PRO A 136 -10.87 -6.42 -18.10
C PRO A 136 -9.68 -5.51 -17.74
N GLU A 137 -9.24 -4.65 -18.67
CA GLU A 137 -8.19 -3.65 -18.46
C GLU A 137 -8.56 -2.56 -17.43
N ILE A 138 -9.83 -2.19 -17.33
CA ILE A 138 -10.34 -1.21 -16.35
C ILE A 138 -10.81 -1.89 -15.08
N MET A 139 -11.29 -3.14 -15.18
CA MET A 139 -11.69 -3.96 -14.02
C MET A 139 -10.49 -4.32 -13.11
N SER A 140 -9.28 -4.09 -13.62
CA SER A 140 -8.01 -4.33 -12.98
C SER A 140 -6.96 -3.36 -13.54
N PRO A 141 -7.02 -2.07 -13.14
CA PRO A 141 -6.15 -1.06 -13.72
C PRO A 141 -4.69 -1.49 -13.57
N LYS A 142 -3.91 -1.49 -14.67
CA LYS A 142 -2.46 -1.77 -14.64
C LYS A 142 -1.71 -0.80 -13.71
N VAL A 143 -2.29 0.39 -13.52
CA VAL A 143 -1.89 1.46 -12.61
C VAL A 143 -2.07 1.08 -11.14
N SER A 144 -2.90 0.10 -10.80
CA SER A 144 -3.12 -0.29 -9.40
C SER A 144 -2.01 -1.20 -8.88
N LEU A 145 -1.72 -1.09 -7.58
CA LEU A 145 -0.72 -1.95 -6.93
C LEU A 145 -1.15 -3.42 -6.94
N SER A 146 -0.19 -4.31 -7.16
CA SER A 146 -0.39 -5.75 -6.96
C SER A 146 -0.55 -6.08 -5.47
N ARG A 147 -1.19 -7.21 -5.15
CA ARG A 147 -1.48 -7.62 -3.76
C ARG A 147 -0.23 -7.68 -2.87
N LYS A 148 0.91 -8.10 -3.41
CA LYS A 148 2.19 -8.16 -2.69
C LYS A 148 2.77 -6.76 -2.49
N LYS A 149 2.83 -5.96 -3.57
CA LYS A 149 3.32 -4.56 -3.53
C LYS A 149 2.52 -3.70 -2.55
N ALA A 150 1.20 -3.88 -2.48
CA ALA A 150 0.33 -3.16 -1.55
C ALA A 150 0.61 -3.52 -0.07
N LEU A 151 0.89 -4.81 0.21
CA LEU A 151 1.30 -5.23 1.54
C LEU A 151 2.66 -4.62 1.93
N ASP A 152 3.60 -4.58 1.00
CA ASP A 152 4.92 -3.99 1.23
C ASP A 152 4.83 -2.47 1.42
N LYS A 153 4.02 -1.75 0.61
CA LYS A 153 3.69 -0.32 0.81
C LYS A 153 3.17 -0.08 2.24
N SER A 154 2.22 -0.90 2.69
CA SER A 154 1.68 -0.83 4.05
C SER A 154 2.73 -1.05 5.14
N LYS A 155 3.60 -2.06 4.99
CA LYS A 155 4.72 -2.30 5.93
C LYS A 155 5.69 -1.13 5.98
N TYR A 156 6.03 -0.53 4.84
CA TYR A 156 6.92 0.63 4.80
C TYR A 156 6.27 1.86 5.43
N MET A 157 4.98 2.12 5.17
CA MET A 157 4.21 3.17 5.81
C MET A 157 4.15 3.01 7.33
N GLU A 158 3.93 1.80 7.83
CA GLU A 158 3.91 1.51 9.27
C GLU A 158 5.28 1.79 9.92
N LYS A 159 6.37 1.35 9.28
CA LYS A 159 7.74 1.66 9.73
C LYS A 159 8.03 3.16 9.70
N LEU A 160 7.59 3.85 8.66
CA LEU A 160 7.73 5.30 8.53
C LEU A 160 6.97 6.04 9.65
N ARG A 161 5.74 5.62 9.96
CA ARG A 161 4.94 6.16 11.06
C ARG A 161 5.63 5.98 12.40
N ALA A 162 6.29 4.84 12.62
CA ALA A 162 7.09 4.61 13.82
C ALA A 162 8.31 5.55 13.89
N LEU A 163 9.06 5.71 12.79
CA LEU A 163 10.20 6.62 12.72
C LEU A 163 9.82 8.09 12.91
N ARG A 164 8.73 8.54 12.29
CA ARG A 164 8.19 9.90 12.46
C ARG A 164 7.83 10.22 13.91
N ARG A 165 7.48 9.22 14.71
CA ARG A 165 7.28 9.38 16.17
C ARG A 165 8.57 9.28 16.97
N TYR A 166 9.60 8.62 16.44
CA TYR A 166 10.85 8.33 17.14
C TYR A 166 11.87 9.47 16.98
N ILE A 167 12.00 10.04 15.79
CA ILE A 167 12.95 11.13 15.50
C ILE A 167 12.70 12.35 16.41
N PRO A 168 11.47 12.89 16.54
CA PRO A 168 11.23 14.02 17.43
C PRO A 168 11.51 13.71 18.90
N ARG A 169 11.29 12.45 19.33
CA ARG A 169 11.62 12.01 20.68
C ARG A 169 13.13 12.05 20.95
N LEU A 170 13.95 11.63 19.98
CA LEU A 170 15.41 11.73 20.09
C LEU A 170 15.91 13.17 20.04
N GLU A 171 15.28 14.03 19.23
CA GLU A 171 15.61 15.45 19.15
C GLU A 171 15.32 16.16 20.50
N GLN A 172 14.18 15.87 21.12
CA GLN A 172 13.87 16.36 22.46
C GLN A 172 14.87 15.86 23.52
N GLU A 173 15.22 14.57 23.50
CA GLU A 173 16.20 13.98 24.43
C GLU A 173 17.57 14.67 24.31
N LEU A 174 17.95 15.05 23.09
CA LEU A 174 19.19 15.77 22.82
C LEU A 174 19.14 17.20 23.38
N GLU A 175 18.04 17.92 23.15
CA GLU A 175 17.83 19.27 23.67
C GLU A 175 17.83 19.31 25.20
N ASP A 176 17.15 18.36 25.84
CA ASP A 176 17.11 18.23 27.30
C ASP A 176 18.52 17.97 27.88
N LEU A 177 19.32 17.15 27.20
CA LEU A 177 20.71 16.88 27.59
C LEU A 177 21.57 18.14 27.47
N HIS A 178 21.44 18.89 26.38
CA HIS A 178 22.13 20.17 26.19
C HIS A 178 21.75 21.19 27.27
N ALA A 179 20.46 21.26 27.64
CA ALA A 179 19.99 22.12 28.71
C ALA A 179 20.60 21.74 30.07
N GLN A 180 20.68 20.43 30.38
CA GLN A 180 21.31 19.94 31.61
C GLN A 180 22.81 20.26 31.66
N MET A 181 23.53 20.11 30.55
CA MET A 181 24.96 20.45 30.47
C MET A 181 25.18 21.95 30.67
N LYS A 182 24.30 22.80 30.11
CA LYS A 182 24.36 24.26 30.29
C LYS A 182 24.18 24.65 31.76
N LEU A 183 23.18 24.10 32.45
CA LEU A 183 22.96 24.33 33.88
C LEU A 183 24.13 23.84 34.74
N ALA A 184 24.70 22.68 34.43
CA ALA A 184 25.85 22.14 35.16
C ALA A 184 27.14 22.96 34.96
N GLY A 185 27.31 23.60 33.79
CA GLY A 185 28.43 24.50 33.50
C GLY A 185 28.34 25.82 34.27
N GLU A 186 27.13 26.39 34.41
CA GLU A 186 26.89 27.63 35.16
C GLU A 186 27.18 27.47 36.67
N HIS A 187 26.87 26.30 37.26
CA HIS A 187 27.17 26.02 38.67
C HIS A 187 28.67 25.91 39.00
N LYS A 188 29.53 25.60 38.02
CA LYS A 188 30.98 25.44 38.24
C LYS A 188 31.75 26.77 38.18
N GLY A 189 31.12 27.84 37.67
CA GLY A 189 31.68 29.19 37.62
C GLY A 189 31.45 30.04 38.88
N GLN A 190 30.73 29.54 39.89
CA GLN A 190 30.27 30.34 41.03
C GLN A 190 30.87 29.94 42.39
N SER A 191 31.99 29.20 42.42
CA SER A 191 32.66 28.79 43.67
C SER A 191 34.02 29.44 43.97
N VAL A 192 34.33 30.60 43.39
CA VAL A 192 35.49 31.40 43.84
C VAL A 192 35.06 32.84 44.09
N GLY A 193 34.92 33.17 45.37
CA GLY A 193 34.95 34.55 45.87
C GLY A 193 33.62 35.11 46.38
N LYS A 194 33.31 34.82 47.66
CA LYS A 194 33.03 35.83 48.72
C LYS A 194 32.49 35.15 49.99
N HIS A 195 33.38 34.93 50.95
CA HIS A 195 32.99 35.12 52.35
C HIS A 195 33.18 36.61 52.68
N ILE A 196 32.16 37.25 53.26
CA ILE A 196 32.23 38.01 54.53
C ILE A 196 30.85 38.66 54.78
N ALA A 197 30.25 38.20 55.89
CA ALA A 197 29.34 38.86 56.82
C ALA A 197 28.22 39.81 56.32
N SER A 198 26.98 39.50 56.68
CA SER A 198 26.36 40.19 57.83
C SER A 198 25.02 39.55 58.22
N ILE A 199 24.88 39.43 59.54
CA ILE A 199 23.70 39.02 60.31
C ILE A 199 22.70 40.18 60.29
N SER A 200 21.41 39.89 60.12
CA SER A 200 20.33 40.47 60.94
C SER A 200 18.99 39.79 60.67
N HIS A 201 18.27 39.61 61.77
CA HIS A 201 16.94 39.07 61.89
C HIS A 201 15.89 40.09 61.44
N ASP A 202 14.74 39.66 60.89
CA ASP A 202 13.46 39.56 61.62
C ASP A 202 12.24 39.48 60.69
N THR A 203 11.14 39.08 61.32
CA THR A 203 9.93 38.38 60.86
C THR A 203 8.90 39.15 60.02
N ASN A 204 8.16 38.38 59.20
CA ASN A 204 6.72 38.48 58.87
C ASN A 204 6.12 39.81 58.37
N SER A 205 5.63 39.82 57.11
CA SER A 205 4.18 39.72 56.82
C SER A 205 3.87 39.89 55.32
N VAL A 206 2.98 39.03 54.84
CA VAL A 206 2.22 39.05 53.56
C VAL A 206 0.80 39.51 53.99
N PRO A 207 -0.06 40.21 53.19
CA PRO A 207 -0.37 39.80 51.82
C PRO A 207 -0.88 40.84 50.79
N ALA A 208 -1.02 40.31 49.56
CA ALA A 208 -2.15 40.49 48.64
C ALA A 208 -2.02 41.44 47.42
N ARG A 209 -1.97 40.75 46.25
CA ARG A 209 -2.80 40.93 45.04
C ARG A 209 -2.58 42.18 44.18
N LYS A 210 -2.08 41.97 42.95
CA LYS A 210 -2.87 41.99 41.68
C LYS A 210 -1.98 41.76 40.45
N GLU A 211 -2.32 40.74 39.66
CA GLU A 211 -2.05 40.56 38.21
C GLU A 211 -2.74 41.69 37.39
N PRO A 212 -2.48 41.92 36.08
CA PRO A 212 -2.00 40.94 35.08
C PRO A 212 -0.94 41.41 34.05
N CYS A 213 -0.31 40.42 33.42
CA CYS A 213 0.57 40.57 32.26
C CYS A 213 -0.19 40.29 30.94
N SER A 214 0.10 41.05 29.90
CA SER A 214 -0.27 40.69 28.52
C SER A 214 0.82 41.09 27.52
N SER A 215 1.04 40.18 26.57
CA SER A 215 1.37 40.42 25.16
C SER A 215 2.86 40.40 24.72
N VAL A 216 3.15 39.35 23.93
CA VAL A 216 3.63 39.41 22.51
C VAL A 216 5.11 39.09 22.19
N HIS A 217 5.25 37.92 21.53
CA HIS A 217 6.09 37.55 20.38
C HIS A 217 7.57 37.17 20.59
N SER A 218 7.84 35.85 20.55
CA SER A 218 9.16 35.30 20.20
C SER A 218 9.26 35.15 18.67
N LYS A 219 10.22 35.85 18.06
CA LYS A 219 10.66 35.58 16.68
C LYS A 219 11.69 34.45 16.67
N THR A 220 11.59 33.59 15.66
CA THR A 220 12.35 32.34 15.48
C THR A 220 13.74 32.60 14.89
N VAL A 221 14.69 31.75 15.28
CA VAL A 221 16.15 31.81 15.12
C VAL A 221 16.71 31.65 13.68
N SER A 222 15.94 31.96 12.64
CA SER A 222 16.39 31.75 11.25
C SER A 222 17.29 32.86 10.69
N ASP A 223 17.48 33.97 11.40
CA ASP A 223 18.16 35.17 10.87
C ASP A 223 19.66 35.28 11.19
N LEU A 224 20.29 34.30 11.87
CA LEU A 224 21.66 34.48 12.39
C LEU A 224 22.78 33.74 11.63
N LEU A 225 22.52 33.09 10.49
CA LEU A 225 23.56 32.31 9.78
C LEU A 225 23.82 32.75 8.34
N SER A 226 23.72 34.03 8.03
CA SER A 226 24.12 34.55 6.71
C SER A 226 24.94 35.83 6.85
N GLY A 227 26.25 35.69 6.99
CA GLY A 227 27.17 36.83 7.01
C GLY A 227 28.65 36.46 6.97
N SER A 228 29.25 36.62 5.79
CA SER A 228 30.70 36.79 5.49
C SER A 228 31.58 35.53 5.57
N VAL A 229 32.39 35.16 4.57
CA VAL A 229 33.36 35.97 3.78
C VAL A 229 33.58 35.41 2.37
N GLU A 230 33.78 36.33 1.42
CA GLU A 230 34.12 36.16 0.00
C GLU A 230 35.58 35.76 -0.27
N GLY A 231 35.77 34.97 -1.35
CA GLY A 231 36.75 35.26 -2.41
C GLY A 231 38.09 34.50 -2.40
N SER A 232 38.31 33.63 -3.41
CA SER A 232 39.38 33.79 -4.43
C SER A 232 39.59 32.52 -5.31
N LYS A 233 39.50 32.75 -6.63
CA LYS A 233 40.21 32.11 -7.77
C LYS A 233 39.82 30.72 -8.34
N ARG A 234 39.25 30.83 -9.56
CA ARG A 234 39.41 30.00 -10.78
C ARG A 234 40.64 29.08 -10.83
N LEU A 235 40.44 27.84 -11.28
CA LEU A 235 41.13 27.22 -12.43
C LEU A 235 40.21 26.17 -13.08
N GLU A 236 40.19 26.18 -14.40
CA GLU A 236 39.69 25.13 -15.32
C GLU A 236 40.74 24.00 -15.35
N ASP A 237 40.32 22.72 -15.45
CA ASP A 237 40.86 21.79 -16.46
C ASP A 237 40.14 20.41 -16.46
N GLU A 238 40.33 19.74 -17.58
CA GLU A 238 39.64 18.65 -18.25
C GLU A 238 39.63 17.23 -17.62
N SER A 239 38.63 16.46 -18.08
CA SER A 239 38.66 15.04 -18.51
C SER A 239 39.08 13.94 -17.51
N SER A 240 38.21 12.94 -17.32
CA SER A 240 38.36 11.64 -18.00
C SER A 240 37.31 10.64 -17.51
N GLU A 241 36.72 9.98 -18.50
CA GLU A 241 35.91 8.78 -18.40
C GLU A 241 36.79 7.62 -17.91
N VAL A 242 36.28 6.81 -16.99
CA VAL A 242 36.62 5.39 -16.91
C VAL A 242 35.37 4.60 -16.48
N GLU A 243 34.81 3.89 -17.45
CA GLU A 243 34.08 2.65 -17.24
C GLU A 243 35.02 1.65 -16.56
N ASP A 244 34.56 0.96 -15.52
CA ASP A 244 35.09 -0.37 -15.22
C ASP A 244 33.99 -1.27 -14.66
N ASP A 245 34.00 -2.48 -15.21
CA ASP A 245 32.99 -3.51 -15.25
C ASP A 245 33.43 -4.59 -14.28
N SER A 246 32.63 -4.94 -13.25
CA SER A 246 32.94 -6.12 -12.44
C SER A 246 31.74 -6.66 -11.65
N ALA A 247 31.18 -7.72 -12.21
CA ALA A 247 30.90 -9.00 -11.57
C ALA A 247 30.18 -9.01 -10.22
N SER A 248 28.88 -9.32 -10.29
CA SER A 248 28.19 -10.36 -9.52
C SER A 248 28.81 -10.80 -8.18
N GLU A 249 28.20 -10.40 -7.05
CA GLU A 249 28.06 -11.30 -5.89
C GLU A 249 26.68 -11.10 -5.23
N SER A 250 25.77 -12.01 -5.58
CA SER A 250 24.51 -12.22 -4.88
C SER A 250 24.75 -13.01 -3.59
N LEU A 251 24.92 -12.32 -2.47
CA LEU A 251 24.92 -12.94 -1.15
C LEU A 251 23.48 -13.26 -0.74
N SER A 252 23.10 -14.52 -0.93
CA SER A 252 21.87 -15.09 -0.39
C SER A 252 22.04 -15.30 1.12
N PHE A 253 21.25 -14.58 1.91
CA PHE A 253 21.06 -14.92 3.32
C PHE A 253 19.97 -16.01 3.39
N SER A 254 20.41 -17.27 3.52
CA SER A 254 19.57 -18.36 4.06
C SER A 254 19.42 -18.13 5.56
N GLU A 255 18.27 -17.63 5.99
CA GLU A 255 17.88 -17.66 7.40
C GLU A 255 17.07 -18.94 7.63
N SER A 256 17.60 -19.80 8.50
CA SER A 256 17.07 -21.08 8.93
C SER A 256 15.73 -20.95 9.64
N GLU A 257 14.80 -21.81 9.23
CA GLU A 257 13.51 -22.06 9.87
C GLU A 257 13.75 -22.88 11.15
N ASP A 258 13.73 -22.23 12.32
CA ASP A 258 13.73 -22.95 13.59
C ASP A 258 13.06 -22.13 14.70
N LEU A 259 11.73 -22.02 14.64
CA LEU A 259 10.86 -21.56 15.75
C LEU A 259 9.42 -22.10 15.59
N SER A 260 9.27 -23.41 15.45
CA SER A 260 7.96 -24.08 15.51
C SER A 260 7.93 -25.15 16.59
N ASP A 261 8.04 -24.73 17.85
CA ASP A 261 7.77 -25.61 19.02
C ASP A 261 7.51 -24.80 20.29
N ILE A 262 6.50 -23.93 20.26
CA ILE A 262 6.11 -23.14 21.46
C ILE A 262 4.64 -23.28 21.85
N PHE A 263 3.91 -24.22 21.23
CA PHE A 263 2.53 -24.54 21.61
C PHE A 263 2.34 -26.05 21.76
N GLU A 264 3.10 -26.66 22.66
CA GLU A 264 2.60 -27.84 23.38
C GLU A 264 1.87 -27.33 24.62
N THR A 265 0.55 -27.41 24.60
CA THR A 265 -0.29 -27.20 25.79
C THR A 265 -1.04 -28.50 26.03
N GLU A 266 -0.74 -29.10 27.17
CA GLU A 266 -1.30 -30.34 27.68
C GLU A 266 -2.76 -30.17 28.16
N SER A 267 -3.52 -31.27 28.02
CA SER A 267 -4.60 -31.75 28.89
C SER A 267 -5.96 -31.02 28.92
N GLU A 268 -7.03 -31.69 28.46
CA GLU A 268 -7.89 -32.53 29.32
C GLU A 268 -8.99 -33.22 28.48
N GLU A 269 -9.36 -34.41 28.92
CA GLU A 269 -10.22 -35.40 28.25
C GLU A 269 -11.70 -34.96 28.18
N GLN A 270 -12.29 -35.03 26.99
CA GLN A 270 -13.73 -35.28 26.81
C GLN A 270 -13.91 -36.28 25.66
N GLU A 271 -14.30 -37.50 26.02
CA GLU A 271 -14.83 -38.50 25.11
C GLU A 271 -16.11 -37.96 24.46
N GLU A 272 -16.15 -37.83 23.13
CA GLU A 272 -17.34 -38.14 22.33
C GLU A 272 -16.94 -38.55 20.89
N ASP A 273 -17.59 -39.62 20.42
CA ASP A 273 -17.48 -40.38 19.18
C ASP A 273 -16.92 -39.65 17.94
N LYS A 274 -15.68 -39.97 17.56
CA LYS A 274 -15.16 -39.74 16.20
C LYS A 274 -15.57 -40.91 15.31
N LYS A 275 -16.64 -40.71 14.53
CA LYS A 275 -16.86 -41.50 13.31
C LYS A 275 -15.83 -41.07 12.28
N ASP A 276 -14.98 -42.01 11.87
CA ASP A 276 -13.97 -41.81 10.83
C ASP A 276 -14.63 -41.30 9.54
N HIS A 277 -14.34 -40.05 9.17
CA HIS A 277 -14.64 -39.55 7.83
C HIS A 277 -13.50 -39.99 6.90
N PRO A 278 -13.74 -40.85 5.89
CA PRO A 278 -12.69 -41.25 4.98
C PRO A 278 -12.23 -40.06 4.14
N LEU A 279 -10.92 -40.01 3.88
CA LEU A 279 -10.26 -38.97 3.10
C LEU A 279 -10.86 -38.88 1.69
N TYR A 280 -10.90 -37.66 1.15
CA TYR A 280 -11.60 -37.29 -0.09
C TYR A 280 -11.17 -38.09 -1.34
N LEU A 281 -10.05 -38.82 -1.26
CA LEU A 281 -9.51 -39.64 -2.35
C LEU A 281 -10.17 -41.02 -2.48
N ASP A 282 -10.77 -41.58 -1.41
CA ASP A 282 -11.49 -42.87 -1.46
C ASP A 282 -12.85 -42.78 -2.18
N ARG A 283 -13.30 -41.56 -2.52
CA ARG A 283 -14.58 -41.31 -3.20
C ARG A 283 -14.48 -41.42 -4.72
N LEU A 284 -13.28 -41.39 -5.30
CA LEU A 284 -13.12 -41.35 -6.76
C LEU A 284 -13.24 -42.73 -7.43
N ASP A 285 -13.16 -43.82 -6.67
CA ASP A 285 -13.27 -45.18 -7.21
C ASP A 285 -14.71 -45.71 -7.29
N LYS A 286 -15.72 -44.89 -6.96
CA LYS A 286 -17.14 -45.26 -7.05
C LYS A 286 -17.92 -44.28 -7.91
N PHE A 287 -17.63 -44.27 -9.21
CA PHE A 287 -18.62 -43.84 -10.20
C PHE A 287 -19.69 -44.93 -10.34
N PRO A 288 -20.99 -44.58 -10.30
CA PRO A 288 -22.04 -45.54 -10.61
C PRO A 288 -21.89 -45.96 -12.07
N SER A 289 -21.71 -47.25 -12.32
CA SER A 289 -21.95 -47.81 -13.65
C SER A 289 -23.46 -47.80 -13.89
N GLU A 290 -23.95 -46.75 -14.54
CA GLU A 290 -25.22 -46.86 -15.26
C GLU A 290 -25.03 -47.93 -16.33
N LYS A 291 -25.58 -49.12 -16.05
CA LYS A 291 -25.83 -50.15 -17.05
C LYS A 291 -26.86 -49.58 -18.03
N ASN A 292 -26.37 -48.98 -19.10
CA ASN A 292 -27.09 -48.99 -20.36
C ASN A 292 -26.58 -50.23 -21.10
N ASP A 293 -27.42 -51.26 -21.13
CA ASP A 293 -27.20 -52.44 -21.95
C ASP A 293 -27.26 -52.01 -23.42
N ASN A 294 -26.11 -51.70 -24.03
CA ASN A 294 -25.72 -52.12 -25.39
C ASN A 294 -24.37 -51.49 -25.80
N GLU A 295 -23.45 -52.40 -26.14
CA GLU A 295 -22.15 -52.25 -26.79
C GLU A 295 -20.93 -51.84 -25.93
N PRO A 296 -19.79 -52.55 -26.09
CA PRO A 296 -18.52 -52.08 -25.56
C PRO A 296 -17.99 -50.98 -26.47
N ASP A 297 -18.10 -49.71 -26.05
CA ASP A 297 -17.36 -48.61 -26.66
C ASP A 297 -15.86 -48.83 -26.41
N ASP A 298 -15.19 -49.49 -27.35
CA ASP A 298 -13.74 -49.44 -27.46
C ASP A 298 -13.37 -47.97 -27.71
N PHE A 299 -12.72 -47.35 -26.73
CA PHE A 299 -12.41 -45.92 -26.73
C PHE A 299 -11.62 -45.51 -27.99
N GLU A 300 -10.84 -46.45 -28.51
CA GLU A 300 -10.09 -46.37 -29.76
C GLU A 300 -11.03 -46.22 -30.99
N GLU A 301 -12.15 -46.93 -31.00
CA GLU A 301 -13.12 -46.92 -32.08
C GLU A 301 -13.99 -45.64 -32.03
N HIS A 302 -14.31 -45.17 -30.82
CA HIS A 302 -14.95 -43.86 -30.61
C HIS A 302 -14.08 -42.72 -31.14
N LEU A 303 -12.77 -42.74 -30.85
CA LEU A 303 -11.82 -41.75 -31.36
C LEU A 303 -11.68 -41.82 -32.89
N ARG A 304 -11.67 -43.03 -33.47
CA ARG A 304 -11.71 -43.19 -34.95
C ARG A 304 -13.01 -42.66 -35.56
N LYS A 305 -14.14 -42.79 -34.87
CA LYS A 305 -15.44 -42.26 -35.30
C LYS A 305 -15.48 -40.73 -35.28
N ILE A 306 -14.91 -40.10 -34.25
CA ILE A 306 -14.76 -38.63 -34.19
C ILE A 306 -13.86 -38.13 -35.33
N ALA A 307 -12.72 -38.79 -35.55
CA ALA A 307 -11.82 -38.43 -36.65
C ALA A 307 -12.51 -38.56 -38.03
N SER A 308 -13.26 -39.65 -38.24
CA SER A 308 -14.01 -39.91 -39.47
C SER A 308 -15.19 -38.95 -39.70
N LEU A 309 -15.67 -38.27 -38.65
CA LEU A 309 -16.69 -37.21 -38.77
C LEU A 309 -16.08 -35.85 -39.09
N SER A 310 -14.79 -35.63 -38.77
CA SER A 310 -14.07 -34.39 -39.11
C SER A 310 -13.68 -34.30 -40.59
N ASP A 311 -13.48 -35.44 -41.25
CA ASP A 311 -13.18 -35.50 -42.69
C ASP A 311 -14.43 -35.34 -43.60
N LYS A 312 -15.64 -35.28 -43.02
CA LYS A 312 -16.90 -35.16 -43.78
C LYS A 312 -17.41 -33.73 -43.93
N THR A 313 -16.67 -32.73 -43.48
CA THR A 313 -16.97 -31.31 -43.77
C THR A 313 -16.09 -30.77 -44.90
N ASP A 314 -15.87 -31.55 -45.96
CA ASP A 314 -15.51 -30.99 -47.26
C ASP A 314 -16.79 -30.55 -47.98
N SER A 315 -17.26 -29.35 -47.64
CA SER A 315 -18.11 -28.60 -48.57
C SER A 315 -17.21 -27.77 -49.48
N PRO A 316 -17.42 -27.78 -50.81
CA PRO A 316 -16.59 -27.01 -51.72
C PRO A 316 -16.92 -25.52 -51.60
N SER A 317 -15.87 -24.70 -51.57
CA SER A 317 -15.85 -23.29 -51.96
C SER A 317 -16.84 -22.34 -51.26
N LYS A 318 -16.40 -21.76 -50.14
CA LYS A 318 -16.61 -20.33 -49.89
C LYS A 318 -15.23 -19.69 -49.75
N GLU A 319 -14.75 -19.08 -50.84
CA GLU A 319 -13.67 -18.10 -50.76
C GLU A 319 -14.13 -16.99 -49.81
N LEU A 320 -13.70 -17.06 -48.56
CA LEU A 320 -13.81 -15.94 -47.64
C LEU A 320 -12.95 -14.82 -48.23
N LYS A 321 -13.60 -13.70 -48.58
CA LYS A 321 -12.92 -12.54 -49.14
C LYS A 321 -11.86 -12.09 -48.13
N VAL A 322 -10.59 -12.21 -48.52
CA VAL A 322 -9.42 -11.80 -47.72
C VAL A 322 -9.50 -10.32 -47.25
N SER A 323 -10.37 -9.54 -47.90
CA SER A 323 -10.72 -8.17 -47.55
C SER A 323 -11.42 -8.00 -46.20
N GLU A 324 -12.05 -9.04 -45.67
CA GLU A 324 -12.88 -8.98 -44.45
C GLU A 324 -12.16 -9.49 -43.19
N LEU A 325 -10.90 -9.92 -43.34
CA LEU A 325 -10.09 -10.46 -42.25
C LEU A 325 -9.25 -9.38 -41.56
N ASP A 326 -9.20 -9.44 -40.23
CA ASP A 326 -8.36 -8.57 -39.42
C ASP A 326 -6.87 -8.84 -39.65
N GLU A 327 -6.01 -7.88 -39.31
CA GLU A 327 -4.56 -7.99 -39.56
C GLU A 327 -3.92 -9.22 -38.90
N ILE A 328 -4.45 -9.65 -37.76
CA ILE A 328 -3.98 -10.81 -37.01
C ILE A 328 -4.28 -12.11 -37.79
N ASP A 329 -5.47 -12.22 -38.36
CA ASP A 329 -5.88 -13.40 -39.15
C ASP A 329 -5.04 -13.53 -40.43
N LYS A 330 -4.70 -12.39 -41.04
CA LYS A 330 -3.80 -12.34 -42.20
C LYS A 330 -2.39 -12.82 -41.87
N ILE A 331 -1.88 -12.48 -40.69
CA ILE A 331 -0.56 -12.95 -40.21
C ILE A 331 -0.58 -14.47 -40.00
N PHE A 332 -1.65 -15.00 -39.40
CA PHE A 332 -1.77 -16.43 -39.13
C PHE A 332 -1.87 -17.27 -40.41
N LEU A 333 -2.61 -16.78 -41.41
CA LEU A 333 -2.68 -17.39 -42.74
C LEU A 333 -1.32 -17.36 -43.45
N ARG A 334 -0.54 -16.27 -43.31
CA ARG A 334 0.81 -16.17 -43.88
C ARG A 334 1.80 -17.11 -43.20
N ALA A 335 1.70 -17.27 -41.87
CA ALA A 335 2.55 -18.17 -41.11
C ALA A 335 2.30 -19.64 -41.49
N SER A 336 1.03 -20.03 -41.64
CA SER A 336 0.69 -21.40 -42.06
C SER A 336 1.15 -21.72 -43.49
N SER A 337 1.12 -20.75 -44.42
CA SER A 337 1.65 -20.96 -45.77
C SER A 337 3.17 -21.15 -45.79
N LEU A 338 3.89 -20.54 -44.86
CA LEU A 338 5.35 -20.68 -44.74
C LEU A 338 5.76 -22.04 -44.14
N LEU A 339 4.93 -22.60 -43.26
CA LEU A 339 5.15 -23.93 -42.68
C LEU A 339 4.93 -25.06 -43.69
N LYS A 340 4.06 -24.88 -44.69
CA LYS A 340 3.84 -25.85 -45.77
C LYS A 340 4.95 -25.90 -46.83
N LYS A 341 5.96 -25.02 -46.76
CA LYS A 341 7.08 -24.94 -47.71
C LYS A 341 8.41 -25.52 -47.17
N ARG A 342 8.36 -26.37 -46.14
CA ARG A 342 9.53 -27.12 -45.67
C ARG A 342 9.37 -28.61 -45.89
#